data_AF-D7PDL3-F1
#
_entry.id   AF-D7PDL3-F1
#
_cell.length_a   1.000
_cell.length_b   1.000
_cell.length_c   1.000
_cell.angle_alpha   90.00
_cell.angle_beta   90.00
_cell.angle_gamma   90.00
#
_symmetry.space_group_name_H-M   'P 1'
#
loop_
_entity.id
_entity.type
_entity.pdbx_description
1 polymer ?
#
loop_
_entity_poly.entity_id
_entity_poly.type
_entity_poly.pdbx_seq_one_letter_code
_entity_poly.pdbx_strand_id
1 'polypeptide(L)'
;ADLVLSYGYEEDLQSIANSLPTGVQKLMMSATLRTGIDTLSSLFFSSTEAAKPTILDLSAEEAAEKPTLAQYTVRTAEEEEFLLIYAIFKLQLIKGKVIVFVADIDRCYRVKLFLEQFGIRSCVLNSEL
;
A
#
# COMPACT_ATOMS: atom_id res chain seq x y z
N ALA A 1 3.42 10.67 -1.59
CA ALA A 1 3.43 11.98 -0.90
C ALA A 1 2.25 12.14 0.07
N ASP A 2 1.04 11.72 -0.34
CA ASP A 2 -0.18 11.78 0.51
C ASP A 2 -0.03 11.14 1.90
N LEU A 3 0.69 10.02 2.01
CA LEU A 3 0.84 9.32 3.29
C LEU A 3 1.62 10.17 4.32
N VAL A 4 2.66 10.89 3.88
CA VAL A 4 3.48 11.76 4.76
C VAL A 4 2.65 12.93 5.30
N LEU A 5 1.79 13.52 4.46
CA LEU A 5 0.82 14.52 4.91
C LEU A 5 -0.19 13.93 5.90
N SER A 6 -0.73 12.74 5.61
CA SER A 6 -1.76 12.11 6.46
C SER A 6 -1.27 11.74 7.86
N TYR A 7 0.05 11.59 8.04
CA TYR A 7 0.66 11.33 9.34
C TYR A 7 0.99 12.60 10.15
N GLY A 8 0.67 13.80 9.64
CA GLY A 8 0.85 15.06 10.38
C GLY A 8 2.27 15.65 10.34
N TYR A 9 3.12 15.23 9.40
CA TYR A 9 4.51 15.72 9.27
C TYR A 9 4.61 17.08 8.56
N GLU A 10 3.65 17.98 8.73
CA GLU A 10 3.62 19.26 8.01
C GLU A 10 4.80 20.18 8.40
N GLU A 11 5.15 20.24 9.69
CA GLU A 11 6.26 21.05 10.19
C GLU A 11 7.63 20.57 9.67
N ASP A 12 7.82 19.25 9.59
CA ASP A 12 9.03 18.64 9.04
C ASP A 12 9.14 18.90 7.53
N LEU A 13 8.03 18.80 6.80
CA LEU A 13 7.99 19.12 5.37
C LEU A 13 8.32 20.59 5.11
N GLN A 14 7.84 21.52 5.95
CA GLN A 14 8.19 22.94 5.87
C GLN A 14 9.67 23.18 6.13
N SER A 15 10.24 22.49 7.11
CA SER A 15 11.67 22.56 7.43
C SER A 15 12.53 22.07 6.27
N ILE A 16 12.13 20.96 5.63
CA ILE A 16 12.79 20.43 4.44
C ILE A 16 12.66 21.42 3.27
N ALA A 17 11.46 21.95 3.01
CA ALA A 17 11.21 22.94 1.96
C ALA A 17 12.11 24.17 2.09
N ASN A 18 12.30 24.67 3.31
CA ASN A 18 13.16 25.82 3.60
C ASN A 18 14.66 25.50 3.45
N SER A 19 15.07 24.24 3.61
CA SER A 19 16.47 23.81 3.46
C SER A 19 16.89 23.52 2.01
N LEU A 20 15.93 23.41 1.09
CA LEU A 20 16.18 23.06 -0.31
C LEU A 20 16.82 24.21 -1.09
N PRO A 21 17.94 23.99 -1.82
CA PRO A 21 18.57 25.03 -2.63
C PRO A 21 17.66 25.54 -3.74
N THR A 22 17.82 26.81 -4.10
CA THR A 22 17.15 27.39 -5.28
C THR A 22 17.72 26.79 -6.57
N GLY A 23 16.86 26.48 -7.54
CA GLY A 23 17.28 25.99 -8.87
C GLY A 23 17.39 24.48 -9.01
N VAL A 24 16.98 23.69 -8.00
CA VAL A 24 16.89 22.23 -8.11
C VAL A 24 15.61 21.78 -8.83
N GLN A 25 15.71 20.70 -9.61
CA GLN A 25 14.55 20.03 -10.17
C GLN A 25 13.80 19.26 -9.06
N LYS A 26 12.49 19.46 -8.99
CA LYS A 26 11.62 18.83 -7.98
C LYS A 26 10.66 17.89 -8.70
N LEU A 27 10.61 16.63 -8.26
CA LEU A 27 9.66 15.64 -8.75
C LEU A 27 8.87 15.07 -7.56
N MET A 28 7.56 15.08 -7.68
CA MET A 28 6.66 14.51 -6.67
C MET A 28 5.86 13.38 -7.29
N MET A 29 5.76 12.28 -6.55
CA MET A 29 4.98 11.12 -6.93
C MET A 29 4.04 10.72 -5.79
N SER A 30 2.80 10.45 -6.15
CA SER A 30 1.78 9.96 -5.22
C SER A 30 0.92 8.92 -5.93
N ALA A 31 0.60 7.83 -5.22
CA ALA A 31 -0.29 6.78 -5.72
C ALA A 31 -1.77 7.19 -5.65
N THR A 32 -2.09 8.19 -4.84
CA THR A 32 -3.42 8.81 -4.77
C THR A 32 -3.25 10.31 -4.98
N LEU A 33 -4.17 10.91 -5.77
CA LEU A 33 -4.12 12.32 -6.19
C LEU A 33 -5.16 13.20 -5.47
N ARG A 34 -5.74 12.74 -4.35
CA ARG A 34 -7.11 13.20 -4.02
C ARG A 34 -7.21 14.42 -3.14
N THR A 35 -6.25 14.73 -2.26
CA THR A 35 -6.43 15.84 -1.30
C THR A 35 -5.17 16.61 -0.91
N GLY A 36 -3.95 16.06 -1.06
CA GLY A 36 -2.72 16.69 -0.57
C GLY A 36 -1.90 17.49 -1.58
N ILE A 37 -2.35 17.58 -2.83
CA ILE A 37 -1.51 18.14 -3.91
C ILE A 37 -1.38 19.65 -3.80
N ASP A 38 -2.46 20.36 -3.49
CA ASP A 38 -2.42 21.82 -3.44
C ASP A 38 -1.53 22.32 -2.29
N THR A 39 -1.59 21.65 -1.14
CA THR A 39 -0.72 21.93 0.01
C THR A 39 0.74 21.61 -0.30
N LEU A 40 1.05 20.45 -0.89
CA LEU A 40 2.44 20.14 -1.26
C LEU A 40 2.97 21.02 -2.41
N SER A 41 2.10 21.35 -3.36
CA SER A 41 2.42 22.22 -4.48
C SER A 41 2.80 23.62 -3.98
N SER A 42 1.98 24.20 -3.11
CA SER A 42 2.25 25.52 -2.50
C SER A 42 3.48 25.52 -1.57
N LEU A 43 3.77 24.40 -0.92
CA LEU A 43 4.92 24.29 0.00
C LEU A 43 6.26 24.23 -0.76
N PHE A 44 6.33 23.43 -1.82
CA PHE A 44 7.58 23.13 -2.49
C PHE A 44 7.78 23.85 -3.83
N PHE A 45 6.72 24.35 -4.46
CA PHE A 45 6.80 25.06 -5.74
C PHE A 45 6.42 26.54 -5.53
N SER A 46 7.19 27.43 -6.17
CA SER A 46 6.93 28.87 -6.11
C SER A 46 5.63 29.21 -6.85
N SER A 47 4.91 30.23 -6.38
CA SER A 47 3.67 30.75 -7.02
C SER A 47 3.89 31.39 -8.39
N THR A 48 5.14 31.49 -8.84
CA THR A 48 5.50 31.98 -10.17
C THR A 48 5.14 30.96 -11.27
N GLU A 49 4.52 31.42 -12.35
CA GLU A 49 4.11 30.62 -13.52
C GLU A 49 5.23 29.68 -14.05
N ALA A 50 6.49 30.13 -14.04
CA ALA A 50 7.64 29.33 -14.50
C ALA A 50 8.04 28.16 -13.59
N ALA A 51 7.55 28.14 -12.34
CA ALA A 51 7.88 27.13 -11.33
C ALA A 51 6.70 26.20 -11.01
N LYS A 52 5.56 26.36 -11.69
CA LYS A 52 4.38 25.51 -11.48
C LYS A 52 4.65 24.10 -12.01
N PRO A 53 4.34 23.04 -11.24
CA PRO A 53 4.54 21.67 -11.70
C PRO A 53 3.54 21.30 -12.79
N THR A 54 3.98 20.51 -13.76
CA THR A 54 3.09 19.80 -14.68
C THR A 54 2.48 18.61 -13.94
N ILE A 55 1.16 18.59 -13.79
CA ILE A 55 0.44 17.50 -13.13
C ILE A 55 0.09 16.44 -14.18
N LEU A 56 0.57 15.22 -13.98
CA LEU A 56 0.17 14.04 -14.75
C LEU A 56 -0.83 13.24 -13.91
N ASP A 57 -2.10 13.28 -14.29
CA ASP A 57 -3.19 12.54 -13.63
C ASP A 57 -3.69 11.44 -14.57
N LEU A 58 -3.58 10.18 -14.12
CA LEU A 58 -4.02 8.99 -14.84
C LEU A 58 -5.29 8.37 -14.22
N SER A 59 -5.93 9.05 -13.25
CA SER A 59 -7.10 8.53 -12.52
C SER A 59 -8.33 8.27 -13.39
N ALA A 60 -8.44 8.97 -14.54
CA ALA A 60 -9.50 8.75 -15.51
C ALA A 60 -9.48 7.33 -16.12
N GLU A 61 -8.31 6.69 -16.15
CA GLU A 61 -8.12 5.33 -16.69
C GLU A 61 -8.43 4.26 -15.62
N GLU A 62 -8.27 4.58 -14.33
CA GLU A 62 -8.54 3.68 -13.19
C GLU A 62 -10.02 3.64 -12.77
N ALA A 63 -10.76 4.74 -12.96
CA ALA A 63 -12.14 4.90 -12.47
C ALA A 63 -13.19 4.00 -13.16
N ALA A 64 -12.80 3.24 -14.18
CA ALA A 64 -13.70 2.33 -14.91
C ALA A 64 -14.00 1.03 -14.15
N GLU A 65 -13.25 0.69 -13.10
CA GLU A 65 -13.45 -0.55 -12.37
C GLU A 65 -14.58 -0.45 -11.33
N LYS A 66 -15.69 -1.12 -11.59
CA LYS A 66 -16.77 -1.31 -10.60
C LYS A 66 -16.32 -2.31 -9.54
N PRO A 67 -16.60 -2.08 -8.24
CA PRO A 67 -16.27 -3.03 -7.18
C PRO A 67 -17.17 -4.26 -7.32
N THR A 68 -16.60 -5.36 -7.82
CA THR A 68 -17.27 -6.66 -7.99
C THR A 68 -16.92 -7.66 -6.89
N LEU A 69 -16.18 -7.23 -5.86
CA LEU A 69 -15.63 -8.09 -4.83
C LEU A 69 -16.61 -8.29 -3.66
N ALA A 70 -16.95 -9.54 -3.35
CA ALA A 70 -17.60 -9.90 -2.10
C ALA A 70 -16.57 -9.96 -0.96
N GLN A 71 -16.88 -9.34 0.18
CA GLN A 71 -15.99 -9.28 1.35
C GLN A 71 -16.63 -9.96 2.56
N TYR A 72 -15.81 -10.70 3.31
CA TYR A 72 -16.23 -11.44 4.50
C TYR A 72 -15.27 -11.15 5.65
N THR A 73 -15.77 -11.21 6.89
CA THR A 73 -14.97 -10.99 8.08
C THR A 73 -15.30 -12.05 9.13
N VAL A 74 -14.27 -12.67 9.69
CA VAL A 74 -14.38 -13.63 10.78
C VAL A 74 -13.51 -13.14 11.92
N ARG A 75 -14.07 -13.11 13.14
CA ARG A 75 -13.31 -12.82 14.37
C ARG A 75 -12.79 -14.14 14.93
N THR A 76 -11.50 -14.20 15.22
CA THR A 76 -10.84 -15.40 15.72
C THR A 76 -9.65 -14.98 16.59
N ALA A 77 -9.23 -15.86 17.50
CA ALA A 77 -8.02 -15.64 18.28
C ALA A 77 -6.77 -15.97 17.44
N GLU A 78 -5.61 -15.43 17.82
CA GLU A 78 -4.36 -15.66 17.10
C GLU A 78 -3.99 -17.15 17.00
N GLU A 79 -4.29 -17.93 18.04
CA GLU A 79 -4.05 -19.36 18.10
C GLU A 79 -4.94 -20.16 17.13
N GLU A 80 -6.11 -19.62 16.77
CA GLU A 80 -7.10 -20.26 15.91
C GLU A 80 -6.91 -19.94 14.43
N GLU A 81 -6.15 -18.90 14.07
CA GLU A 81 -5.93 -18.49 12.68
C GLU A 81 -5.32 -19.61 11.83
N PHE A 82 -4.37 -20.36 12.40
CA PHE A 82 -3.74 -21.51 11.74
C PHE A 82 -4.73 -22.66 11.52
N LEU A 83 -5.67 -22.87 12.45
CA LEU A 83 -6.72 -23.87 12.27
C LEU A 83 -7.73 -23.43 11.20
N LEU A 84 -8.08 -22.15 11.19
CA LEU A 84 -9.00 -21.57 10.22
C LEU A 84 -8.45 -21.67 8.80
N ILE A 85 -7.20 -21.25 8.59
CA ILE A 85 -6.55 -21.32 7.27
C ILE A 85 -6.41 -22.79 6.81
N TYR A 86 -6.08 -23.71 7.73
CA TYR A 86 -6.05 -25.13 7.44
C TYR A 86 -7.43 -25.65 7.01
N ALA A 87 -8.49 -25.33 7.75
CA ALA A 87 -9.84 -25.76 7.42
C ALA A 87 -10.29 -25.23 6.05
N ILE A 88 -10.03 -23.95 5.75
CA ILE A 88 -10.36 -23.33 4.46
C ILE A 88 -9.72 -24.08 3.30
N PHE A 89 -8.41 -24.37 3.38
CA PHE A 89 -7.69 -25.01 2.30
C PHE A 89 -7.89 -26.53 2.24
N LYS A 90 -7.88 -27.21 3.39
CA LYS A 90 -8.01 -28.68 3.45
C LYS A 90 -9.39 -29.15 3.04
N LEU A 91 -10.44 -28.43 3.42
CA LEU A 91 -11.82 -28.71 3.03
C LEU A 91 -12.17 -28.15 1.63
N GLN A 92 -11.23 -27.46 0.97
CA GLN A 92 -11.42 -26.82 -0.33
C GLN A 92 -12.63 -25.86 -0.37
N LEU A 93 -12.84 -25.11 0.72
CA LEU A 93 -13.91 -24.11 0.79
C LEU A 93 -13.66 -22.97 -0.21
N ILE A 94 -12.39 -22.67 -0.46
CA ILE A 94 -11.95 -21.75 -1.51
C ILE A 94 -11.22 -22.57 -2.59
N LYS A 95 -11.59 -22.35 -3.84
CA LYS A 95 -11.01 -23.04 -5.01
C LYS A 95 -10.24 -22.04 -5.86
N GLY A 96 -9.11 -22.49 -6.42
CA GLY A 96 -8.27 -21.68 -7.31
C GLY A 96 -7.03 -21.12 -6.63
N LYS A 97 -6.49 -20.04 -7.20
CA LYS A 97 -5.30 -19.34 -6.69
C LYS A 97 -5.73 -18.38 -5.59
N VAL A 98 -5.02 -18.40 -4.46
CA VAL A 98 -5.31 -17.58 -3.29
C VAL A 98 -4.06 -16.83 -2.88
N ILE A 99 -4.21 -15.55 -2.51
CA ILE A 99 -3.15 -14.72 -1.94
C ILE A 99 -3.50 -14.52 -0.46
N VAL A 100 -2.52 -14.76 0.41
CA VAL A 100 -2.66 -14.58 1.86
C VAL A 100 -1.74 -13.43 2.26
N PHE A 101 -2.33 -12.37 2.83
CA PHE A 101 -1.58 -11.24 3.37
C PHE A 101 -1.32 -11.45 4.85
N VAL A 102 -0.09 -11.19 5.28
CA VAL A 102 0.36 -11.29 6.68
C VAL A 102 1.13 -10.03 7.05
N ALA A 103 1.19 -9.71 8.34
CA ALA A 103 1.75 -8.45 8.83
C ALA A 103 3.28 -8.37 8.71
N ASP A 104 3.98 -9.50 8.82
CA ASP A 104 5.44 -9.56 8.91
C ASP A 104 6.03 -10.77 8.16
N ILE A 105 7.33 -10.67 7.88
CA ILE A 105 8.08 -11.66 7.09
C ILE A 105 8.15 -13.00 7.83
N ASP A 106 8.41 -13.00 9.13
CA ASP A 106 8.51 -14.22 9.94
C ASP A 106 7.20 -15.02 9.93
N ARG A 107 6.06 -14.33 10.09
CA ARG A 107 4.72 -14.93 10.01
C ARG A 107 4.43 -15.49 8.62
N CYS A 108 4.94 -14.86 7.56
CA CYS A 108 4.83 -15.38 6.20
C CYS A 108 5.50 -16.76 6.06
N TYR A 109 6.73 -16.90 6.54
CA TYR A 109 7.44 -18.18 6.52
C TYR A 109 6.79 -19.22 7.45
N ARG A 110 6.29 -18.82 8.62
CA ARG A 110 5.54 -19.72 9.52
C ARG A 110 4.29 -20.29 8.85
N VAL A 111 3.50 -19.45 8.18
CA VAL A 111 2.31 -19.88 7.43
C VAL A 111 2.70 -20.80 6.28
N LYS A 112 3.76 -20.46 5.52
CA LYS A 112 4.27 -21.31 4.44
C LYS A 112 4.64 -22.72 4.95
N LEU A 113 5.47 -22.81 5.98
CA LEU A 113 5.92 -24.09 6.55
C LEU A 113 4.74 -24.91 7.09
N PHE A 114 3.79 -24.25 7.76
CA PHE A 114 2.57 -24.89 8.24
C PHE A 114 1.75 -25.48 7.09
N LEU A 115 1.52 -24.74 6.00
CA LEU A 115 0.79 -25.23 4.84
C LEU A 115 1.52 -26.40 4.14
N GLU A 116 2.85 -26.32 4.03
CA GLU A 116 3.68 -27.38 3.45
C GLU A 116 3.59 -28.69 4.24
N GLN A 117 3.51 -28.65 5.57
CA GLN A 117 3.32 -29.84 6.41
C GLN A 117 2.03 -30.61 6.08
N PHE A 118 0.99 -29.91 5.60
CA PHE A 118 -0.28 -30.53 5.19
C PHE A 118 -0.35 -30.83 3.69
N GLY A 119 0.77 -30.70 2.96
CA GLY A 119 0.86 -30.94 1.52
C GLY A 119 0.25 -29.83 0.67
N ILE A 120 0.04 -28.63 1.23
CA ILE A 120 -0.51 -27.49 0.51
C ILE A 120 0.66 -26.68 -0.06
N ARG A 121 0.76 -26.63 -1.38
CA ARG A 121 1.81 -25.86 -2.08
C ARG A 121 1.57 -24.37 -1.89
N SER A 122 2.60 -23.66 -1.44
CA SER A 122 2.57 -22.21 -1.25
C SER A 122 3.89 -21.57 -1.68
N CYS A 123 3.87 -20.29 -2.04
CA CYS A 123 5.05 -19.49 -2.29
C CYS A 123 5.01 -18.22 -1.43
N VAL A 124 6.19 -17.68 -1.13
CA VAL A 124 6.35 -16.44 -0.37
C VAL A 124 6.83 -15.36 -1.33
N LEU A 125 6.23 -14.18 -1.23
CA LEU A 125 6.68 -12.96 -1.90
C LEU A 125 7.06 -11.97 -0.80
N ASN A 126 8.32 -11.52 -0.82
CA ASN A 126 8.85 -10.53 0.12
C ASN A 126 9.62 -9.48 -0.70
N SER A 127 9.66 -8.23 -0.24
CA SER A 127 10.42 -7.16 -0.90
C SER A 127 11.94 -7.40 -0.93
N GLU A 128 12.45 -8.29 -0.07
CA GLU A 128 13.86 -8.71 -0.10
C GLU A 128 14.16 -9.82 -1.13
N LEU A 129 13.14 -10.36 -1.80
CA LEU A 129 13.22 -11.49 -2.74
C LEU A 129 12.76 -11.10 -4.15
#